data_AF-A0A7Z7QYP4-F1
#
_entry.id   AF-A0A7Z7QYP4-F1
#
_cell.length_a   1.000
_cell.length_b   1.000
_cell.length_c   1.000
_cell.angle_alpha   90.00
_cell.angle_beta   90.00
_cell.angle_gamma   90.00
#
_symmetry.space_group_name_H-M   'P 1'
#
loop_
_entity.id
_entity.type
_entity.pdbx_description
1 polymer ?
#
loop_
_entity_poly.entity_id
_entity_poly.type
_entity_poly.pdbx_seq_one_letter_code
_entity_poly.pdbx_strand_id
1 'polypeptide(L)'
;MKKWAQDHSDAKISAGQAGTGAGFQKFIAGDIDFADASRPIKDEEKQKLQDKNIKYKEFKIAQDGVTVAVNKENDFVDELDKQQLKAIYSGKAKTWKDVNSKWPDKKINAVSPKLKSWYL
;
A
#
# COMPACT_ATOMS: atom_id res chain seq x y z
N MET A 1 -1.81 15.71 -14.97
CA MET A 1 -1.31 15.09 -16.22
C MET A 1 -1.94 15.69 -17.48
N LYS A 2 -3.26 15.58 -17.74
CA LYS A 2 -3.87 16.11 -18.98
C LYS A 2 -3.55 17.58 -19.27
N LYS A 3 -3.63 18.45 -18.26
CA LYS A 3 -3.30 19.89 -18.41
C LYS A 3 -1.82 20.14 -18.74
N TRP A 4 -0.89 19.42 -18.11
CA TRP A 4 0.54 19.56 -18.40
C TRP A 4 0.90 19.05 -19.80
N ALA A 5 0.27 17.96 -20.25
CA ALA A 5 0.49 17.38 -21.58
C ALA A 5 -0.02 18.28 -22.72
N GLN A 6 -1.03 19.12 -22.47
CA GLN A 6 -1.51 20.10 -23.45
C GLN A 6 -0.45 21.15 -23.79
N ASP A 7 0.39 21.50 -22.82
CA ASP A 7 1.45 22.50 -22.97
C ASP A 7 2.77 21.87 -23.46
N HIS A 8 2.85 20.54 -23.59
CA HIS A 8 4.06 19.78 -23.95
C HIS A 8 3.72 18.66 -24.96
N SER A 9 3.45 19.06 -26.21
CA SER A 9 2.94 18.14 -27.26
C SER A 9 3.94 17.07 -27.72
N ASP A 10 5.22 17.24 -27.42
CA ASP A 10 6.30 16.28 -27.67
C ASP A 10 6.36 15.16 -26.61
N ALA A 11 5.78 15.38 -25.43
CA ALA A 11 5.75 14.41 -24.36
C ALA A 11 4.62 13.38 -24.54
N LYS A 12 4.97 12.10 -24.57
CA LYS A 12 4.01 10.99 -24.51
C LYS A 12 3.80 10.55 -23.07
N ILE A 13 2.63 10.84 -22.51
CA ILE A 13 2.27 10.43 -21.15
C ILE A 13 1.27 9.28 -21.22
N SER A 14 1.67 8.12 -20.70
CA SER A 14 0.78 7.00 -20.44
C SER A 14 0.81 6.72 -18.94
N ALA A 15 -0.36 6.72 -18.31
CA ALA A 15 -0.52 6.39 -16.91
C ALA A 15 -1.31 5.08 -16.80
N GLY A 16 -0.73 4.10 -16.10
CA GLY A 16 -1.37 2.84 -15.81
C GLY A 16 -1.48 2.63 -14.30
N GLN A 17 -2.60 2.11 -13.84
CA GLN A 17 -2.78 1.76 -12.43
C GLN A 17 -2.21 0.36 -12.18
N ALA A 18 -1.23 0.26 -11.27
CA ALA A 18 -0.67 -1.01 -10.81
C ALA A 18 -0.12 -0.84 -9.39
N GLY A 19 -0.18 -1.88 -8.56
CA GLY A 19 0.48 -1.82 -7.26
C GLY A 19 2.00 -1.83 -7.38
N THR A 20 2.68 -1.33 -6.34
CA THR A 20 4.14 -1.15 -6.31
C THR A 20 4.92 -2.34 -6.86
N GLY A 21 4.56 -3.57 -6.48
CA GLY A 21 5.25 -4.77 -6.98
C GLY A 21 5.06 -5.00 -8.49
N ALA A 22 3.85 -4.79 -9.00
CA ALA A 22 3.58 -4.90 -10.44
C ALA A 22 4.21 -3.74 -11.22
N GLY A 23 4.27 -2.53 -10.63
CA GLY A 23 5.00 -1.39 -11.16
C GLY A 23 6.49 -1.69 -11.32
N PHE A 24 7.14 -2.20 -10.26
CA PHE A 24 8.55 -2.61 -10.34
C PHE A 24 8.80 -3.73 -11.33
N GLN A 25 7.89 -4.70 -11.48
CA GLN A 25 8.03 -5.73 -12.51
C GLN A 25 8.06 -5.14 -13.93
N LYS A 26 7.17 -4.18 -14.24
CA LYS A 26 7.16 -3.47 -15.53
C LYS A 26 8.40 -2.60 -15.72
N PHE A 27 8.85 -1.91 -14.67
CA PHE A 27 10.06 -1.11 -14.71
C PHE A 27 11.30 -1.98 -14.98
N ILE A 28 11.43 -3.12 -14.28
CA ILE A 28 12.49 -4.12 -14.53
C ILE A 28 12.38 -4.72 -15.93
N ALA A 29 11.17 -4.86 -16.48
CA ALA A 29 10.97 -5.33 -17.85
C ALA A 29 11.42 -4.30 -18.91
N GLY A 30 11.50 -3.01 -18.54
CA GLY A 30 11.76 -1.90 -19.46
C GLY A 30 10.49 -1.38 -20.13
N ASP A 31 9.31 -1.76 -19.64
CA ASP A 31 8.01 -1.40 -20.22
C ASP A 31 7.56 0.02 -19.85
N ILE A 32 8.12 0.58 -18.77
CA ILE A 32 7.80 1.92 -18.25
C ILE A 32 9.07 2.63 -17.80
N ASP A 33 9.07 3.96 -17.91
CA ASP A 33 10.21 4.80 -17.52
C ASP A 33 10.25 5.12 -16.02
N PHE A 34 9.09 5.13 -15.35
CA PHE A 34 8.95 5.45 -13.94
C PHE A 34 7.91 4.55 -13.28
N ALA A 35 8.16 4.16 -12.04
CA ALA A 35 7.20 3.45 -11.20
C ALA A 35 6.97 4.25 -9.91
N ASP A 36 5.70 4.58 -9.63
CA ASP A 36 5.31 5.06 -8.31
C ASP A 36 5.25 3.89 -7.33
N ALA A 37 5.65 4.13 -6.08
CA ALA A 37 5.93 3.08 -5.13
C ALA A 37 5.70 3.54 -3.69
N SER A 38 4.85 2.81 -2.96
CA SER A 38 4.65 2.97 -1.51
C SER A 38 5.74 2.35 -0.63
N ARG A 39 6.76 1.73 -1.24
CA ARG A 39 7.88 1.11 -0.52
C ARG A 39 9.18 1.24 -1.32
N PRO A 40 10.34 1.16 -0.66
CA PRO A 40 11.62 1.03 -1.34
C PRO A 40 11.66 -0.22 -2.23
N ILE A 41 12.54 -0.19 -3.22
CA ILE A 41 12.85 -1.37 -4.04
C ILE A 41 13.52 -2.44 -3.17
N LYS A 42 13.08 -3.69 -3.31
CA LYS A 42 13.65 -4.83 -2.56
C LYS A 42 14.98 -5.26 -3.14
N ASP A 43 15.81 -5.93 -2.35
CA ASP A 43 17.12 -6.37 -2.80
C ASP A 43 17.04 -7.35 -3.99
N GLU A 44 16.03 -8.22 -4.04
CA GLU A 44 15.82 -9.10 -5.20
C GLU A 44 15.39 -8.34 -6.46
N GLU A 45 14.73 -7.19 -6.31
CA GLU A 45 14.36 -6.31 -7.42
C GLU A 45 15.58 -5.48 -7.89
N LYS A 46 16.44 -5.04 -6.96
CA LYS A 46 17.72 -4.38 -7.28
C LYS A 46 18.63 -5.30 -8.09
N GLN A 47 18.77 -6.55 -7.68
CA GLN A 47 19.61 -7.52 -8.38
C GLN A 47 19.15 -7.67 -9.84
N LYS A 48 17.84 -7.78 -10.08
CA LYS A 48 17.29 -7.88 -11.43
C LYS A 48 17.56 -6.65 -12.30
N LEU A 49 17.55 -5.45 -11.70
CA LEU A 49 17.93 -4.23 -12.41
C LEU A 49 19.43 -4.23 -12.75
N GLN A 50 20.27 -4.69 -11.82
CA GLN A 50 21.72 -4.83 -12.04
C GLN A 50 22.04 -5.83 -13.14
N ASP A 51 21.41 -7.01 -13.14
CA ASP A 51 21.60 -8.05 -14.16
C ASP A 51 21.22 -7.54 -15.56
N LYS A 52 20.27 -6.60 -15.63
CA LYS A 52 19.84 -5.92 -16.86
C LYS A 52 20.58 -4.63 -17.15
N ASN A 53 21.54 -4.24 -16.31
CA ASN A 53 22.28 -2.97 -16.38
C ASN A 53 21.37 -1.72 -16.43
N ILE A 54 20.20 -1.79 -15.79
CA ILE A 54 19.26 -0.68 -15.66
C ILE A 54 19.66 0.15 -14.45
N LYS A 55 20.07 1.39 -14.69
CA LYS A 55 20.32 2.38 -13.63
C LYS A 55 19.00 3.04 -13.23
N TYR A 56 18.83 3.27 -11.94
CA TYR A 56 17.65 3.93 -11.39
C TYR A 56 18.04 4.90 -10.28
N LYS A 57 17.12 5.81 -9.97
CA LYS A 57 17.23 6.73 -8.85
C LYS A 57 15.89 6.81 -8.14
N GLU A 58 15.93 6.73 -6.82
CA GLU A 58 14.73 6.89 -5.99
C GLU A 58 14.54 8.37 -5.61
N PHE A 59 13.29 8.82 -5.68
CA PHE A 59 12.89 10.15 -5.24
C PHE A 59 11.73 10.02 -4.26
N LYS A 60 11.90 10.55 -3.04
CA LYS A 60 10.80 10.66 -2.10
C LYS A 60 9.98 11.91 -2.45
N ILE A 61 8.82 11.71 -3.06
CA ILE A 61 7.96 12.80 -3.53
C ILE A 61 6.81 13.14 -2.56
N ALA A 62 6.41 12.18 -1.72
CA ALA A 62 5.29 12.33 -0.80
C ALA A 62 5.46 11.43 0.44
N GLN A 63 4.62 11.68 1.45
CA GLN A 63 4.46 10.83 2.61
C GLN A 63 2.98 10.76 2.97
N ASP A 64 2.41 9.57 2.86
CA ASP A 64 0.99 9.34 3.07
C ASP A 64 0.72 8.78 4.46
N GLY A 65 -0.42 9.14 5.04
CA GLY A 65 -0.93 8.60 6.30
C GLY A 65 -1.91 7.46 6.03
N VAL A 66 -1.75 6.34 6.75
CA VAL A 66 -2.76 5.27 6.81
C VAL A 66 -3.49 5.38 8.13
N THR A 67 -4.82 5.41 8.09
CA THR A 67 -5.68 5.43 9.27
C THR A 67 -6.48 4.14 9.39
N VAL A 68 -6.93 3.84 10.61
CA VAL A 68 -7.85 2.74 10.91
C VAL A 68 -9.18 3.36 11.29
N ALA A 69 -10.25 2.93 10.62
CA ALA A 69 -11.61 3.33 10.96
C ALA A 69 -12.33 2.18 11.64
N VAL A 70 -13.07 2.48 12.70
CA VAL A 70 -13.95 1.54 13.39
C VAL A 70 -15.40 1.92 13.09
N ASN A 71 -16.27 0.93 12.89
CA ASN A 71 -17.70 1.18 12.71
C ASN A 71 -18.26 1.91 13.96
N LYS A 72 -19.04 2.98 13.75
CA LYS A 72 -19.64 3.82 14.80
C LYS A 72 -20.53 3.06 15.79
N GLU A 73 -21.07 1.91 15.39
CA GLU A 73 -21.86 1.02 16.27
C GLU A 73 -21.00 0.28 17.29
N ASN A 74 -19.66 0.30 17.15
CA ASN A 74 -18.73 -0.19 18.16
C ASN A 74 -18.32 0.96 19.09
N ASP A 75 -19.29 1.57 19.76
CA ASP A 75 -19.13 2.68 20.70
C ASP A 75 -18.24 2.37 21.92
N PHE A 76 -17.97 1.09 22.16
CA PHE A 76 -17.04 0.60 23.19
C PHE A 76 -15.56 0.72 22.81
N VAL A 77 -15.24 1.09 21.55
CA VAL A 77 -13.87 1.27 21.06
C VAL A 77 -13.59 2.78 20.90
N ASP A 78 -12.81 3.33 21.82
CA ASP A 78 -12.33 4.71 21.74
C ASP A 78 -11.02 4.79 20.93
N GLU A 79 -10.05 3.96 21.30
CA GLU A 79 -8.78 3.84 20.60
C GLU A 79 -8.33 2.37 20.46
N LEU A 80 -7.43 2.13 19.50
CA LEU A 80 -6.76 0.86 19.31
C LEU A 80 -5.26 1.08 19.27
N ASP A 81 -4.54 0.38 20.15
CA ASP A 81 -3.08 0.39 20.12
C ASP A 81 -2.52 -0.57 19.05
N LYS A 82 -1.20 -0.52 18.85
CA LYS A 82 -0.50 -1.34 17.85
C LYS A 82 -0.61 -2.85 18.12
N GLN A 83 -0.64 -3.27 19.38
CA GLN A 83 -0.72 -4.68 19.75
C GLN A 83 -2.12 -5.23 19.49
N GLN A 84 -3.14 -4.45 19.81
CA GLN A 84 -4.55 -4.75 19.52
C GLN A 84 -4.78 -4.87 18.01
N LEU A 85 -4.33 -3.90 17.22
CA LEU A 85 -4.39 -3.97 15.76
C LEU A 85 -3.66 -5.21 15.22
N LYS A 86 -2.48 -5.55 15.77
CA LYS A 86 -1.75 -6.75 15.38
C LYS A 86 -2.53 -8.03 15.71
N ALA A 87 -3.19 -8.10 16.87
CA ALA A 87 -4.01 -9.24 17.25
C ALA A 87 -5.19 -9.44 16.28
N ILE A 88 -5.84 -8.34 15.88
CA ILE A 88 -6.95 -8.32 14.91
C ILE A 88 -6.47 -8.81 13.54
N TYR A 89 -5.46 -8.16 12.96
CA TYR A 89 -5.05 -8.43 11.58
C TYR A 89 -4.18 -9.69 11.42
N SER A 90 -3.65 -10.27 12.51
CA SER A 90 -3.04 -11.60 12.49
C SER A 90 -4.06 -12.74 12.60
N GLY A 91 -5.34 -12.43 12.89
CA GLY A 91 -6.39 -13.42 13.10
C GLY A 91 -6.34 -14.13 14.45
N LYS A 92 -5.46 -13.68 15.38
CA LYS A 92 -5.41 -14.20 16.75
C LYS A 92 -6.66 -13.83 17.54
N ALA A 93 -7.12 -12.59 17.41
CA ALA A 93 -8.38 -12.15 17.97
C ALA A 93 -9.53 -12.44 16.99
N LYS A 94 -10.55 -13.18 17.44
CA LYS A 94 -11.74 -13.49 16.65
C LYS A 94 -12.94 -12.65 17.12
N THR A 95 -12.96 -12.26 18.39
CA THR A 95 -13.98 -11.38 18.98
C THR A 95 -13.34 -10.15 19.64
N TRP A 96 -14.14 -9.09 19.86
CA TRP A 96 -13.67 -7.87 20.52
C TRP A 96 -13.19 -8.13 21.95
N LYS A 97 -13.77 -9.13 22.63
CA LYS A 97 -13.32 -9.61 23.94
C LYS A 97 -11.91 -10.20 23.91
N ASP A 98 -11.50 -10.83 22.79
CA ASP A 98 -10.13 -11.35 22.62
C ASP A 98 -9.09 -10.21 22.52
N VAL A 99 -9.52 -9.02 22.11
CA VAL A 99 -8.67 -7.82 22.00
C VAL A 99 -8.57 -7.12 23.36
N ASN A 100 -9.69 -7.01 24.07
CA ASN A 100 -9.78 -6.43 25.40
C ASN A 100 -10.89 -7.14 26.17
N SER A 101 -10.56 -7.74 27.31
CA SER A 101 -11.51 -8.55 28.09
C SER A 101 -12.73 -7.79 28.61
N LYS A 102 -12.69 -6.45 28.63
CA LYS A 102 -13.81 -5.58 29.00
C LYS A 102 -14.79 -5.31 27.84
N TRP A 103 -14.44 -5.67 26.61
CA TRP A 103 -15.26 -5.46 25.42
C TRP A 103 -16.23 -6.62 25.17
N PRO A 104 -17.31 -6.38 24.40
CA PRO A 104 -18.33 -7.40 24.16
C PRO A 104 -17.76 -8.61 23.41
N ASP A 105 -18.35 -9.78 23.67
CA ASP A 105 -18.05 -11.01 22.93
C ASP A 105 -18.75 -11.01 21.56
N LYS A 106 -18.37 -10.05 20.72
CA LYS A 106 -18.87 -9.86 19.35
C LYS A 106 -17.76 -10.20 18.36
N LYS A 107 -18.09 -10.94 17.31
CA LYS A 107 -17.16 -11.28 16.23
C LYS A 107 -16.59 -10.03 15.57
N ILE A 108 -15.29 -10.05 15.29
CA ILE A 108 -14.60 -9.00 14.54
C ILE A 108 -14.71 -9.29 13.04
N ASN A 109 -15.16 -8.30 12.27
CA ASN A 109 -15.14 -8.30 10.82
C ASN A 109 -14.07 -7.32 10.34
N ALA A 110 -12.80 -7.75 10.41
CA ALA A 110 -11.67 -6.92 9.97
C ALA A 110 -11.62 -6.84 8.45
N VAL A 111 -11.56 -5.61 7.92
CA VAL A 111 -11.41 -5.34 6.49
C VAL A 111 -10.04 -4.71 6.26
N SER A 112 -9.32 -5.23 5.26
CA SER A 112 -8.10 -4.62 4.73
C SER A 112 -8.17 -4.64 3.20
N PRO A 113 -7.45 -3.73 2.51
CA PRO A 113 -7.32 -3.80 1.06
C PRO A 113 -6.85 -5.20 0.65
N LYS A 114 -7.48 -5.80 -0.35
CA LYS A 114 -7.00 -7.06 -0.91
C LYS A 114 -5.55 -6.86 -1.35
N LEU A 115 -4.65 -7.79 -1.00
CA LEU A 115 -3.20 -7.74 -1.30
C LEU A 115 -2.83 -7.45 -2.77
N LYS A 116 -3.77 -7.57 -3.71
CA LYS A 116 -3.61 -7.27 -5.14
C LYS A 116 -4.11 -5.88 -5.58
N SER A 117 -4.66 -5.05 -4.69
CA SER A 117 -5.35 -3.80 -5.04
C SER A 117 -4.74 -2.55 -4.42
N TRP A 118 -3.47 -2.59 -4.01
CA TRP A 118 -2.72 -1.35 -3.81
C TRP A 118 -2.63 -0.69 -5.18
N TYR A 119 -3.37 0.38 -5.39
CA TYR A 119 -3.22 1.27 -6.51
C TYR A 119 -2.87 2.62 -5.90
N LEU A 120 -1.60 3.00 -6.05
CA LEU A 120 -1.18 4.39 -6.04
C LEU A 120 -0.88 4.74 -7.50
#